data_AF-A0A9R1RYQ3-F1
#
_entry.id   AF-A0A9R1RYQ3-F1
#
_cell.length_a   1.000
_cell.length_b   1.000
_cell.length_c   1.000
_cell.angle_alpha   90.00
_cell.angle_beta   90.00
_cell.angle_gamma   90.00
#
_symmetry.space_group_name_H-M   'P 1'
#
loop_
_entity.id
_entity.type
_entity.pdbx_description
1 polymer ?
#
loop_
_entity_poly.entity_id
_entity_poly.type
_entity_poly.pdbx_seq_one_letter_code
_entity_poly.pdbx_strand_id
1 'polypeptide(L)'
;MVHYHQLSICYLNILIGAGKSEVSAIVYKAGECMQELLKSWKEFEATPDARNTENQQNGPTLEIRIPAEFVTSTNRQVKGAQLWGTDVYTNDSDLVAVLMHTGYCSPTSSPPPSAIQELRATVRVLPPQDSYTSTLRNNVRSRAWGAGIGCSFRIERCCIVKKGGGAIDLEPRLSHTSAVEPTLAPVAVERTMTTRAAASNALRQQRFVREVTIQYNLCNEPWLKYSISIVADKGLKKSLYTSARLKKGEVIYLETHFNRYELCFSGEKPRSIGSNSNASDLEPEKHQNNSHHHLQNGDRGNTEHELRDVFRWSRCKKAMPEVAMRSIGIPLPAEQVEVLQDNLEWEDVQWSQTGVWVSGKEYPLARVHFLSAN
;
A
#
# COMPACT_ATOMS: atom_id res chain seq x y z
N MET A 1 -13.98 -25.00 70.45
CA MET A 1 -12.61 -25.13 69.93
C MET A 1 -12.28 -23.81 69.24
N VAL A 2 -11.29 -23.04 69.72
CA VAL A 2 -10.53 -21.98 69.00
C VAL A 2 -11.39 -21.00 68.16
N HIS A 3 -11.89 -19.86 68.65
CA HIS A 3 -11.15 -18.63 68.99
C HIS A 3 -10.02 -18.27 68.02
N TYR A 4 -10.26 -17.40 67.02
CA TYR A 4 -9.40 -16.22 66.73
C TYR A 4 -9.97 -15.28 65.64
N HIS A 5 -9.77 -13.97 65.86
CA HIS A 5 -9.82 -12.85 64.90
C HIS A 5 -11.08 -12.54 64.09
N GLN A 6 -12.09 -12.05 64.82
CA GLN A 6 -12.85 -10.86 64.39
C GLN A 6 -11.95 -9.61 64.49
N LEU A 7 -11.01 -9.40 63.54
CA LEU A 7 -10.19 -8.18 63.41
C LEU A 7 -9.41 -8.12 62.08
N SER A 8 -10.13 -7.88 60.97
CA SER A 8 -9.56 -7.37 59.70
C SER A 8 -10.69 -6.74 58.87
N ILE A 9 -11.22 -5.59 59.28
CA ILE A 9 -10.73 -4.27 58.85
C ILE A 9 -10.88 -4.15 57.32
N CYS A 10 -11.99 -3.61 56.80
CA CYS A 10 -12.28 -2.17 56.65
C CYS A 10 -11.22 -1.31 55.91
N TYR A 11 -10.18 -1.92 55.33
CA TYR A 11 -9.13 -1.22 54.55
C TYR A 11 -9.00 -1.78 53.11
N LEU A 12 -10.10 -1.77 52.36
CA LEU A 12 -10.06 -2.01 50.90
C LEU A 12 -11.02 -1.10 50.10
N ASN A 13 -11.33 0.08 50.62
CA ASN A 13 -12.20 1.07 49.93
C ASN A 13 -11.67 2.52 49.96
N ILE A 14 -10.47 2.77 50.51
CA ILE A 14 -9.84 4.11 50.51
C ILE A 14 -8.34 3.98 50.26
N LEU A 15 -7.96 3.83 48.98
CA LEU A 15 -6.69 4.34 48.40
C LEU A 15 -6.56 4.15 46.87
N ILE A 16 -7.66 4.22 46.12
CA ILE A 16 -7.58 4.82 44.77
C ILE A 16 -7.54 6.32 44.98
N GLY A 17 -6.36 6.81 45.39
CA GLY A 17 -6.11 8.22 45.60
C GLY A 17 -6.40 8.98 44.32
N ALA A 18 -7.11 10.11 44.44
CA ALA A 18 -7.34 11.03 43.34
C ALA A 18 -5.99 11.60 42.87
N GLY A 19 -5.41 10.91 41.90
CA GLY A 19 -4.09 11.16 41.33
C GLY A 19 -4.11 10.94 39.83
N LYS A 20 -5.16 11.44 39.15
CA LYS A 20 -5.04 11.74 37.73
C LYS A 20 -4.03 12.88 37.61
N SER A 21 -2.76 12.52 37.48
CA SER A 21 -1.75 13.41 36.92
C SER A 21 -2.35 13.95 35.62
N GLU A 22 -2.55 15.26 35.53
CA GLU A 22 -2.92 15.88 34.25
C GLU A 22 -1.76 15.66 33.29
N VAL A 23 -1.86 14.61 32.47
CA VAL A 23 -0.98 14.43 31.31
C VAL A 23 -1.25 15.65 30.44
N SER A 24 -0.28 16.56 30.38
CA SER A 24 -0.39 17.82 29.66
C SER A 24 -0.65 17.54 28.18
N ALA A 25 -1.92 17.59 27.78
CA ALA A 25 -2.34 17.17 26.46
C ALA A 25 -1.92 18.21 25.41
N ILE A 26 -0.99 17.81 24.54
CA ILE A 26 -0.44 18.68 23.50
C ILE A 26 -1.48 18.82 22.40
N VAL A 27 -1.73 20.04 21.92
CA VAL A 27 -2.62 20.26 20.77
C VAL A 27 -1.79 20.23 19.49
N TYR A 28 -2.11 19.30 18.59
CA TYR A 28 -1.52 19.23 17.25
C TYR A 28 -1.82 20.52 16.47
N LYS A 29 -0.83 20.97 15.70
CA LYS A 29 -0.98 22.08 14.76
C LYS A 29 -0.30 21.73 13.44
N ALA A 30 -0.98 22.02 12.33
CA ALA A 30 -0.49 21.71 10.99
C ALA A 30 0.83 22.42 10.66
N GLY A 31 1.90 21.64 10.50
CA GLY A 31 3.21 22.13 10.08
C GLY A 31 4.14 22.62 11.18
N GLU A 32 3.71 22.60 12.45
CA GLU A 32 4.64 22.72 13.57
C GLU A 32 5.26 21.33 13.84
N CYS A 33 6.60 21.25 13.79
CA CYS A 33 7.32 20.04 14.20
C CYS A 33 7.11 19.82 15.71
N MET A 34 6.88 18.58 16.15
CA MET A 34 6.51 18.28 17.53
C MET A 34 7.72 18.34 18.48
N GLN A 35 8.18 19.56 18.77
CA GLN A 35 9.32 19.84 19.65
C GLN A 35 9.13 19.25 21.06
N GLU A 36 7.88 19.10 21.53
CA GLU A 36 7.55 18.45 22.80
C GLU A 36 8.00 16.97 22.84
N LEU A 37 8.06 16.25 21.71
CA LEU A 37 8.67 14.91 21.66
C LEU A 37 10.15 14.98 22.07
N LEU A 38 10.90 15.89 21.43
CA LEU A 38 12.34 16.05 21.64
C LEU A 38 12.65 16.56 23.05
N LYS A 39 11.81 17.46 23.57
CA LYS A 39 11.90 17.95 24.95
C LYS A 39 11.64 16.82 25.95
N SER A 40 10.54 16.09 25.80
CA SER A 40 10.21 14.95 26.67
C SER A 40 11.27 13.85 26.62
N TRP A 41 11.86 13.59 25.45
CA TRP A 41 12.99 12.66 25.33
C TRP A 41 14.22 13.11 26.13
N LYS A 42 14.64 14.37 25.98
CA LYS A 42 15.79 14.93 26.71
C LYS A 42 15.57 14.98 28.23
N GLU A 43 14.34 15.28 28.65
CA GLU A 43 13.95 15.24 30.06
C GLU A 43 14.03 13.80 30.61
N PHE A 44 13.61 12.80 29.83
CA PHE A 44 13.74 11.38 30.17
C PHE A 44 15.20 10.90 30.20
N GLU A 45 16.03 11.27 29.23
CA GLU A 45 17.47 10.95 29.19
C GLU A 45 18.24 11.48 30.41
N ALA A 46 17.78 12.58 31.01
CA ALA A 46 18.36 13.14 32.23
C ALA A 46 17.99 12.35 33.50
N THR A 47 17.02 11.44 33.45
CA THR A 47 16.61 10.60 34.59
C THR A 47 17.53 9.40 34.81
N PRO A 48 17.62 8.84 36.03
CA PRO A 48 18.34 7.59 36.27
C PRO A 48 17.80 6.40 35.46
N ASP A 49 16.50 6.40 35.14
CA ASP A 49 15.82 5.27 34.50
C ASP A 49 16.28 5.03 33.06
N ALA A 50 16.75 6.07 32.36
CA ALA A 50 17.30 5.98 31.00
C ALA A 50 18.60 5.15 30.90
N ARG A 51 19.26 4.86 32.04
CA ARG A 51 20.51 4.09 32.09
C ARG A 51 20.32 2.58 31.95
N ASN A 52 19.09 2.08 32.04
CA ASN A 52 18.75 0.67 31.80
C ASN A 52 18.28 0.48 30.36
N THR A 53 18.95 -0.39 29.60
CA THR A 53 18.63 -0.63 28.17
C THR A 53 17.22 -1.15 27.94
N GLU A 54 16.67 -1.93 28.88
CA GLU A 54 15.26 -2.38 28.83
C GLU A 54 14.26 -1.22 29.01
N ASN A 55 14.61 -0.22 29.83
CA ASN A 55 13.77 0.96 30.04
C ASN A 55 13.76 1.92 28.84
N GLN A 56 14.74 1.84 27.92
CA GLN A 56 14.74 2.67 26.70
C GLN A 56 13.61 2.31 25.73
N GLN A 57 13.06 1.10 25.82
CA GLN A 57 11.81 0.72 25.11
C GLN A 57 10.55 1.26 25.81
N ASN A 58 10.66 1.63 27.09
CA ASN A 58 9.62 2.22 27.92
C ASN A 58 9.79 3.74 28.08
N GLY A 59 10.25 4.43 27.03
CA GLY A 59 10.33 5.89 26.98
C GLY A 59 9.00 6.61 27.24
N PRO A 60 9.01 7.95 27.42
CA PRO A 60 7.86 8.69 27.93
C PRO A 60 6.69 8.67 26.95
N THR A 61 5.47 8.74 27.51
CA THR A 61 4.22 8.76 26.73
C THR A 61 3.59 10.15 26.76
N LEU A 62 3.20 10.66 25.60
CA LEU A 62 2.52 11.94 25.45
C LEU A 62 1.13 11.75 24.84
N GLU A 63 0.14 12.49 25.33
CA GLU A 63 -1.19 12.55 24.73
C GLU A 63 -1.29 13.77 23.81
N ILE A 64 -1.70 13.56 22.56
CA ILE A 64 -1.77 14.58 21.53
C ILE A 64 -3.18 14.66 20.96
N ARG A 65 -3.79 15.84 21.07
CA ARG A 65 -5.15 16.16 20.63
C ARG A 65 -5.12 16.78 19.25
N ILE A 66 -5.83 16.18 18.30
CA ILE A 66 -5.82 16.49 16.88
C ILE A 66 -7.22 16.96 16.49
N PRO A 67 -7.45 18.27 16.34
CA PRO A 67 -8.74 18.82 15.91
C PRO A 67 -9.20 18.19 14.59
N ALA A 68 -10.50 17.87 14.48
CA ALA A 68 -11.07 17.10 13.38
C ALA A 68 -10.78 17.69 11.98
N GLU A 69 -10.69 19.01 11.86
CA GLU A 69 -10.37 19.72 10.62
C GLU A 69 -9.01 19.33 10.01
N PHE A 70 -8.05 18.88 10.82
CA PHE A 70 -6.73 18.47 10.35
C PHE A 70 -6.67 17.01 9.89
N VAL A 71 -7.67 16.19 10.23
CA VAL A 71 -7.73 14.75 9.93
C VAL A 71 -8.29 14.53 8.52
N THR A 72 -7.56 15.02 7.53
CA THR A 72 -7.93 14.96 6.10
C THR A 72 -6.71 14.77 5.23
N SER A 73 -6.86 14.12 4.07
CA SER A 73 -5.81 14.08 3.05
C SER A 73 -5.62 15.43 2.33
N THR A 74 -6.40 16.46 2.69
CA THR A 74 -6.17 17.83 2.20
C THR A 74 -5.14 18.61 3.03
N ASN A 75 -4.81 18.14 4.24
CA ASN A 75 -3.73 18.64 5.10
C ASN A 75 -2.40 18.74 4.31
N ARG A 76 -1.67 19.87 4.48
CA ARG A 76 -0.45 20.18 3.72
C ARG A 76 0.69 19.19 4.03
N GLN A 77 0.82 18.75 5.27
CA GLN A 77 1.87 17.83 5.72
C GLN A 77 1.63 16.42 5.16
N VAL A 78 0.37 15.97 5.20
CA VAL A 78 -0.09 14.71 4.59
C VAL A 78 0.13 14.74 3.07
N LYS A 79 -0.27 15.81 2.37
CA LYS A 79 0.00 16.00 0.93
C LYS A 79 1.48 16.04 0.59
N GLY A 80 2.30 16.64 1.47
CA GLY A 80 3.75 16.66 1.35
C GLY A 80 4.41 15.33 1.67
N ALA A 81 3.64 14.28 2.01
CA ALA A 81 4.12 12.98 2.48
C ALA A 81 5.19 13.13 3.58
N GLN A 82 4.97 14.04 4.54
CA GLN A 82 5.87 14.31 5.66
C GLN A 82 5.80 13.15 6.67
N LEU A 83 6.39 12.02 6.29
CA LEU A 83 6.27 10.75 6.97
C LEU A 83 7.49 9.89 6.63
N TRP A 84 8.26 9.48 7.64
CA TRP A 84 9.42 8.61 7.49
C TRP A 84 9.38 7.47 8.52
N GLY A 85 9.73 6.27 8.08
CA GLY A 85 9.71 5.06 8.90
C GLY A 85 8.40 4.27 8.87
N THR A 86 8.38 3.20 9.65
CA THR A 86 7.26 2.26 9.73
C THR A 86 7.27 1.61 11.11
N ASP A 87 6.11 1.59 11.78
CA ASP A 87 5.89 1.24 13.19
C ASP A 87 6.62 2.16 14.20
N VAL A 88 7.89 2.50 13.94
CA VAL A 88 8.64 3.60 14.55
C VAL A 88 8.90 4.68 13.49
N TYR A 89 8.61 5.92 13.85
CA TYR A 89 8.63 7.09 12.97
C TYR A 89 9.63 8.13 13.45
N THR A 90 10.13 8.95 12.54
CA THR A 90 11.02 10.07 12.85
C THR A 90 10.26 11.19 13.58
N ASN A 91 10.91 11.94 14.48
CA ASN A 91 10.24 13.01 15.24
C ASN A 91 9.73 14.20 14.39
N ASP A 92 10.17 14.31 13.14
CA ASP A 92 9.67 15.29 12.15
C ASP A 92 8.55 14.76 11.25
N SER A 93 8.13 13.50 11.42
CA SER A 93 6.94 12.93 10.77
C SER A 93 5.65 13.57 11.30
N ASP A 94 4.74 13.90 10.40
CA ASP A 94 3.43 14.46 10.72
C ASP A 94 2.50 13.41 11.34
N LEU A 95 1.90 13.76 12.48
CA LEU A 95 1.10 12.83 13.26
C LEU A 95 -0.17 12.36 12.51
N VAL A 96 -0.79 13.21 11.69
CA VAL A 96 -1.96 12.81 10.89
C VAL A 96 -1.54 11.82 9.81
N ALA A 97 -0.41 12.06 9.14
CA ALA A 97 0.16 11.13 8.16
C ALA A 97 0.51 9.77 8.80
N VAL A 98 1.06 9.77 10.03
CA VAL A 98 1.34 8.54 10.79
C VAL A 98 0.04 7.79 11.15
N LEU A 99 -1.00 8.48 11.63
CA LEU A 99 -2.30 7.86 11.95
C LEU A 99 -2.99 7.26 10.71
N MET A 100 -2.85 7.90 9.54
CA MET A 100 -3.35 7.33 8.29
C MET A 100 -2.56 6.11 7.84
N HIS A 101 -1.23 6.17 7.90
CA HIS A 101 -0.35 5.04 7.56
C HIS A 101 -0.58 3.82 8.47
N THR A 102 -0.74 4.03 9.78
CA THR A 102 -1.08 2.99 10.76
C THR A 102 -2.55 2.53 10.68
N GLY A 103 -3.40 3.24 9.94
CA GLY A 103 -4.78 2.82 9.65
C GLY A 103 -5.80 3.18 10.72
N TYR A 104 -5.47 4.06 11.67
CA TYR A 104 -6.43 4.62 12.63
C TYR A 104 -7.45 5.54 11.94
N CYS A 105 -7.07 6.21 10.85
CA CYS A 105 -7.99 7.00 10.02
C CYS A 105 -7.73 6.80 8.52
N SER A 106 -8.78 6.88 7.70
CA SER A 106 -8.66 6.76 6.26
C SER A 106 -8.16 8.07 5.63
N PRO A 107 -7.34 8.04 4.55
CA PRO A 107 -6.85 9.24 3.86
C PRO A 107 -7.93 9.91 2.98
N THR A 108 -9.05 10.32 3.58
CA THR A 108 -10.18 10.96 2.87
C THR A 108 -10.00 12.45 2.69
N SER A 109 -10.43 12.98 1.54
CA SER A 109 -10.45 14.43 1.28
C SER A 109 -11.63 15.15 1.95
N SER A 110 -12.70 14.41 2.26
CA SER A 110 -13.81 14.87 3.09
C SER A 110 -13.37 15.04 4.56
N PRO A 111 -13.83 16.09 5.27
CA PRO A 111 -13.62 16.21 6.71
C PRO A 111 -14.31 15.06 7.46
N PRO A 112 -13.86 14.72 8.68
CA PRO A 112 -14.56 13.78 9.54
C PRO A 112 -16.01 14.23 9.84
N PRO A 113 -16.93 13.29 10.15
CA PRO A 113 -18.31 13.62 10.53
C PRO A 113 -18.36 14.68 11.64
N SER A 114 -19.29 15.64 11.52
CA SER A 114 -19.38 16.82 12.39
C SER A 114 -19.58 16.53 13.89
N ALA A 115 -19.98 15.30 14.25
CA ALA A 115 -20.08 14.80 15.62
C ALA A 115 -18.70 14.53 16.29
N ILE A 116 -17.64 14.34 15.49
CA ILE A 116 -16.27 14.21 15.96
C ILE A 116 -15.74 15.60 16.35
N GLN A 117 -15.09 15.67 17.50
CA GLN A 117 -14.41 16.88 17.99
C GLN A 117 -12.92 16.83 17.64
N GLU A 118 -12.26 15.75 18.04
CA GLU A 118 -10.83 15.55 17.90
C GLU A 118 -10.52 14.04 17.81
N LEU A 119 -9.39 13.71 17.21
CA LEU A 119 -8.68 12.47 17.48
C LEU A 119 -7.68 12.71 18.61
N ARG A 120 -7.43 11.68 19.42
CA ARG A 120 -6.51 11.74 20.55
C ARG A 120 -5.56 10.57 20.44
N ALA A 121 -4.29 10.86 20.17
CA ALA A 121 -3.24 9.87 20.00
C ALA A 121 -2.34 9.83 21.23
N THR A 122 -2.15 8.65 21.80
CA THR A 122 -1.09 8.40 22.78
C THR A 122 0.16 7.93 22.02
N VAL A 123 1.23 8.69 22.10
CA VAL A 123 2.50 8.38 21.44
C VAL A 123 3.56 8.04 22.50
N ARG A 124 4.38 7.02 22.23
CA ARG A 124 5.59 6.75 23.01
C ARG A 124 6.80 7.32 22.29
N VAL A 125 7.57 8.16 22.98
CA VAL A 125 8.85 8.66 22.51
C VAL A 125 9.92 7.61 22.74
N LEU A 126 10.82 7.47 21.78
CA LEU A 126 11.82 6.40 21.69
C LEU A 126 13.20 6.98 21.31
N PRO A 127 14.30 6.26 21.59
CA PRO A 127 15.62 6.66 21.09
C PRO A 127 15.64 6.64 19.55
N PRO A 128 16.50 7.46 18.92
CA PRO A 128 16.66 7.46 17.47
C PRO A 128 17.19 6.11 16.96
N GLN A 129 16.70 5.67 15.80
CA GLN A 129 17.21 4.51 15.07
C GLN A 129 18.26 4.89 14.04
N ASP A 130 19.19 3.97 13.73
CA ASP A 130 20.20 4.13 12.68
C ASP A 130 19.57 4.26 11.28
N SER A 131 18.44 3.57 11.06
CA SER A 131 17.68 3.64 9.81
C SER A 131 16.19 3.36 10.02
N TYR A 132 15.38 3.89 9.13
CA TYR A 132 13.92 3.83 9.14
C TYR A 132 13.45 3.31 7.78
N THR A 133 12.62 2.26 7.79
CA THR A 133 12.19 1.59 6.55
C THR A 133 10.94 2.24 5.94
N SER A 134 10.90 2.36 4.61
CA SER A 134 9.72 2.79 3.85
C SER A 134 8.72 1.65 3.67
N THR A 135 7.44 1.90 3.92
CA THR A 135 6.33 0.99 3.57
C THR A 135 5.18 1.75 2.92
N LEU A 136 4.31 1.03 2.20
CA LEU A 136 2.96 1.48 1.85
C LEU A 136 1.97 0.69 2.71
N ARG A 137 1.19 1.39 3.53
CA ARG A 137 0.10 0.81 4.32
C ARG A 137 -1.10 1.75 4.23
N ASN A 138 -2.31 1.21 4.14
CA ASN A 138 -3.55 2.02 4.11
C ASN A 138 -3.56 3.16 3.06
N ASN A 139 -2.98 2.93 1.87
CA ASN A 139 -2.78 3.91 0.79
C ASN A 139 -1.92 5.14 1.13
N VAL A 140 -1.14 5.06 2.21
CA VAL A 140 -0.13 6.07 2.56
C VAL A 140 1.25 5.44 2.49
N ARG A 141 2.19 6.12 1.82
CA ARG A 141 3.58 5.67 1.71
C ARG A 141 4.47 6.49 2.63
N SER A 142 5.18 5.83 3.54
CA SER A 142 6.27 6.44 4.29
C SER A 142 7.56 6.48 3.48
N ARG A 143 8.46 7.40 3.82
CA ARG A 143 9.81 7.48 3.24
C ARG A 143 10.80 6.69 4.09
N ALA A 144 11.89 6.27 3.48
CA ALA A 144 13.03 5.73 4.21
C ALA A 144 13.92 6.89 4.72
N TRP A 145 14.64 6.65 5.81
CA TRP A 145 15.64 7.58 6.35
C TRP A 145 16.82 6.79 6.91
N GLY A 146 18.05 7.32 6.80
CA GLY A 146 19.28 6.58 7.07
C GLY A 146 20.30 7.36 7.88
N ALA A 147 19.82 8.21 8.81
CA ALA A 147 20.67 8.98 9.71
C ALA A 147 19.97 9.13 11.08
N GLY A 148 20.77 9.18 12.14
CA GLY A 148 20.30 9.52 13.48
C GLY A 148 19.60 10.88 13.51
N ILE A 149 18.56 10.96 14.34
CA ILE A 149 17.75 12.17 14.57
C ILE A 149 17.69 12.43 16.08
N GLY A 150 16.96 13.46 16.52
CA GLY A 150 16.89 13.78 17.95
C GLY A 150 16.16 12.74 18.81
N CYS A 151 15.08 12.15 18.29
CA CYS A 151 14.32 11.05 18.90
C CYS A 151 13.39 10.41 17.86
N SER A 152 12.81 9.27 18.17
CA SER A 152 11.74 8.64 17.39
C SER A 152 10.43 8.62 18.17
N PHE A 153 9.33 8.21 17.53
CA PHE A 153 8.10 7.86 18.25
C PHE A 153 7.33 6.71 17.59
N ARG A 154 6.44 6.08 18.35
CA ARG A 154 5.41 5.17 17.86
C ARG A 154 4.04 5.55 18.42
N ILE A 155 2.96 5.17 17.74
CA ILE A 155 1.60 5.31 18.26
C ILE A 155 1.28 4.10 19.13
N GLU A 156 0.85 4.31 20.38
CA GLU A 156 0.41 3.22 21.27
C GLU A 156 -1.11 3.04 21.23
N ARG A 157 -1.86 4.14 21.08
CA ARG A 157 -3.33 4.16 21.03
C ARG A 157 -3.80 5.38 20.28
N CYS A 158 -4.95 5.28 19.62
CA CYS A 158 -5.71 6.44 19.15
C CYS A 158 -7.19 6.28 19.51
N CYS A 159 -7.89 7.37 19.82
CA CYS A 159 -9.33 7.37 20.02
C CYS A 159 -10.00 8.61 19.41
N ILE A 160 -11.29 8.49 19.09
CA ILE A 160 -12.16 9.59 18.66
C ILE A 160 -12.84 10.16 19.88
N VAL A 161 -12.74 11.48 20.10
CA VAL A 161 -13.56 12.21 21.08
C VAL A 161 -14.74 12.85 20.36
N LYS A 162 -15.96 12.66 20.89
CA LYS A 162 -17.19 13.23 20.33
C LYS A 162 -17.53 14.58 20.98
N LYS A 163 -18.14 15.49 20.22
CA LYS A 163 -18.61 16.80 20.72
C LYS A 163 -19.66 16.70 21.83
N GLY A 164 -20.45 15.62 21.85
CA GLY A 164 -21.42 15.33 22.92
C GLY A 164 -20.82 14.62 24.14
N GLY A 165 -19.49 14.49 24.22
CA GLY A 165 -18.80 13.69 25.23
C GLY A 165 -18.68 12.21 24.85
N GLY A 166 -17.80 11.52 25.57
CA GLY A 166 -17.43 10.13 25.31
C GLY A 166 -16.32 9.98 24.26
N ALA A 167 -15.57 8.89 24.39
CA ALA A 167 -14.53 8.49 23.46
C ALA A 167 -14.83 7.12 22.84
N ILE A 168 -14.36 6.88 21.61
CA ILE A 168 -14.34 5.57 20.96
C ILE A 168 -12.88 5.24 20.67
N ASP A 169 -12.37 4.15 21.22
CA ASP A 169 -11.04 3.64 20.86
C ASP A 169 -11.02 3.12 19.42
N LEU A 170 -9.92 3.41 18.73
CA LEU A 170 -9.68 2.99 17.36
C LEU A 170 -8.66 1.87 17.36
N GLU A 171 -8.91 0.85 16.54
CA GLU A 171 -7.94 -0.21 16.27
C GLU A 171 -7.11 0.13 15.03
N PRO A 172 -5.77 -0.03 15.06
CA PRO A 172 -4.92 0.20 13.90
C PRO A 172 -5.08 -0.93 12.86
N ARG A 173 -4.74 -0.64 11.60
CA ARG A 173 -4.75 -1.61 10.50
C ARG A 173 -3.34 -1.81 9.97
N LEU A 174 -2.45 -2.31 10.84
CA LEU A 174 -1.01 -2.43 10.55
C LEU A 174 -0.69 -3.44 9.45
N SER A 175 -1.47 -4.52 9.34
CA SER A 175 -1.33 -5.56 8.30
C SER A 175 -2.05 -5.24 6.99
N HIS A 176 -2.81 -4.13 6.92
CA HIS A 176 -3.55 -3.76 5.73
C HIS A 176 -2.66 -3.05 4.70
N THR A 177 -1.88 -3.87 3.97
CA THR A 177 -1.51 -3.55 2.58
C THR A 177 -2.80 -3.26 1.83
N SER A 178 -2.88 -2.12 1.12
CA SER A 178 -4.12 -1.79 0.42
C SER A 178 -4.51 -2.95 -0.50
N ALA A 179 -5.76 -3.37 -0.40
CA ALA A 179 -6.30 -4.41 -1.26
C ALA A 179 -5.95 -4.08 -2.72
N VAL A 180 -5.43 -5.10 -3.39
CA VAL A 180 -5.12 -5.18 -4.82
C VAL A 180 -5.98 -4.19 -5.62
N GLU A 181 -5.33 -3.18 -6.20
CA GLU A 181 -5.98 -2.38 -7.24
C GLU A 181 -6.32 -3.35 -8.37
N PRO A 182 -7.57 -3.37 -8.88
CA PRO A 182 -7.88 -4.19 -10.04
C PRO A 182 -6.95 -3.81 -11.18
N THR A 183 -6.38 -4.79 -11.89
CA THR A 183 -5.41 -4.59 -12.98
C THR A 183 -5.91 -3.58 -14.05
N LEU A 184 -7.23 -3.41 -14.13
CA LEU A 184 -7.93 -2.31 -14.79
C LEU A 184 -8.00 -1.05 -13.90
N ALA A 185 -6.88 -0.34 -13.75
CA ALA A 185 -6.85 1.04 -13.26
C ALA A 185 -6.72 2.01 -14.46
N PRO A 186 -7.81 2.66 -14.94
CA PRO A 186 -7.75 3.51 -16.12
C PRO A 186 -6.93 4.78 -15.84
N VAL A 187 -5.67 4.80 -16.31
CA VAL A 187 -4.76 5.97 -16.20
C VAL A 187 -5.36 7.23 -16.87
N ALA A 188 -6.33 7.04 -17.77
CA ALA A 188 -7.28 8.06 -18.16
C ALA A 188 -8.68 7.65 -17.70
N VAL A 189 -9.28 8.43 -16.79
CA VAL A 189 -10.75 8.55 -16.77
C VAL A 189 -11.14 9.10 -18.13
N GLU A 190 -11.83 8.30 -18.94
CA GLU A 190 -12.32 8.69 -20.26
C GLU A 190 -13.52 9.64 -20.09
N ARG A 191 -13.23 10.84 -19.60
CA ARG A 191 -14.19 11.95 -19.58
C ARG A 191 -14.59 12.22 -21.02
N THR A 192 -15.89 12.27 -21.29
CA THR A 192 -16.41 12.68 -22.61
C THR A 192 -15.89 14.08 -22.94
N MET A 193 -14.87 14.14 -23.80
CA MET A 193 -14.20 15.40 -24.14
C MET A 193 -15.03 16.17 -25.16
N THR A 194 -15.85 17.10 -24.67
CA THR A 194 -16.75 17.94 -25.48
C THR A 194 -16.01 18.89 -26.43
N THR A 195 -14.70 19.09 -26.28
CA THR A 195 -13.90 20.00 -27.13
C THR A 195 -12.50 19.46 -27.46
N ARG A 196 -12.00 19.81 -28.64
CA ARG A 196 -10.62 19.49 -29.08
C ARG A 196 -9.54 20.08 -28.17
N ALA A 197 -9.82 21.23 -27.54
CA ALA A 197 -8.90 21.89 -26.61
C ALA A 197 -8.74 21.11 -25.29
N ALA A 198 -9.83 20.55 -24.74
CA ALA A 198 -9.77 19.71 -23.54
C ALA A 198 -8.94 18.44 -23.78
N ALA A 199 -9.10 17.79 -24.95
CA ALA A 199 -8.31 16.63 -25.33
C ALA A 199 -6.81 16.94 -25.45
N SER A 200 -6.46 18.05 -26.11
CA SER A 200 -5.06 18.49 -26.24
C SER A 200 -4.42 18.77 -24.87
N ASN A 201 -5.12 19.47 -23.98
CA ASN A 201 -4.61 19.76 -22.63
C ASN A 201 -4.50 18.51 -21.74
N ALA A 202 -5.43 17.56 -21.81
CA ALA A 202 -5.33 16.29 -21.10
C ALA A 202 -4.11 15.46 -21.58
N LEU A 203 -3.91 15.35 -22.90
CA LEU A 203 -2.74 14.71 -23.49
C LEU A 203 -1.44 15.42 -23.10
N ARG A 204 -1.45 16.75 -23.01
CA ARG A 204 -0.31 17.55 -22.58
C ARG A 204 0.01 17.34 -21.10
N GLN A 205 -1.00 17.30 -20.21
CA GLN A 205 -0.78 16.96 -18.80
C GLN A 205 -0.28 15.53 -18.62
N GLN A 206 -0.79 14.55 -19.36
CA GLN A 206 -0.24 13.17 -19.36
C GLN A 206 1.24 13.10 -19.77
N ARG A 207 1.72 14.00 -20.64
CA ARG A 207 3.15 14.10 -20.98
C ARG A 207 4.00 14.65 -19.83
N PHE A 208 3.45 15.51 -18.97
CA PHE A 208 4.17 16.13 -17.83
C PHE A 208 4.03 15.40 -16.49
N VAL A 209 3.04 14.52 -16.32
CA VAL A 209 2.82 13.72 -15.08
C VAL A 209 3.71 12.46 -15.02
N ARG A 210 4.61 12.27 -15.99
CA ARG A 210 5.66 11.25 -15.85
C ARG A 210 6.73 11.74 -14.87
N GLU A 211 6.58 11.34 -13.60
CA GLU A 211 7.68 11.28 -12.63
C GLU A 211 8.72 10.26 -13.14
N VAL A 212 9.60 10.67 -14.07
CA VAL A 212 10.69 9.82 -14.58
C VAL A 212 11.83 9.81 -13.55
N THR A 213 11.58 9.25 -12.37
CA THR A 213 12.68 8.91 -11.46
C THR A 213 13.44 7.73 -12.05
N ILE A 214 14.66 7.97 -12.50
CA ILE A 214 15.61 6.91 -12.83
C ILE A 214 16.22 6.41 -11.52
N GLN A 215 16.38 5.10 -11.38
CA GLN A 215 17.13 4.45 -10.31
C GLN A 215 18.10 3.44 -10.91
N TYR A 216 19.29 3.33 -10.31
CA TYR A 216 20.25 2.30 -10.69
C TYR A 216 19.72 0.92 -10.30
N ASN A 217 19.80 -0.03 -11.25
CA ASN A 217 19.38 -1.41 -11.07
C ASN A 217 20.41 -2.23 -10.28
N LEU A 218 20.15 -3.51 -10.04
CA LEU A 218 21.09 -4.42 -9.33
C LEU A 218 22.45 -4.61 -10.04
N CYS A 219 22.62 -4.08 -11.26
CA CYS A 219 23.84 -4.08 -12.06
C CYS A 219 24.41 -2.67 -12.30
N ASN A 220 23.91 -1.67 -11.58
CA ASN A 220 24.26 -0.25 -11.71
C ASN A 220 23.96 0.38 -13.09
N GLU A 221 22.90 -0.06 -13.75
CA GLU A 221 22.37 0.52 -15.00
C GLU A 221 21.10 1.36 -14.73
N PRO A 222 20.84 2.43 -15.49
CA PRO A 222 19.70 3.32 -15.26
C PRO A 222 18.36 2.69 -15.68
N TRP A 223 17.55 2.28 -14.70
CA TRP A 223 16.19 1.75 -14.91
C TRP A 223 15.12 2.74 -14.40
N LEU A 224 13.86 2.53 -14.78
CA LEU A 224 12.76 3.32 -14.22
C LEU A 224 12.47 2.85 -12.79
N LYS A 225 12.28 3.79 -11.87
CA LYS A 225 11.62 3.54 -10.58
C LYS A 225 10.25 2.92 -10.86
N TYR A 226 9.89 1.89 -10.12
CA TYR A 226 8.59 1.25 -10.22
C TYR A 226 7.47 2.24 -9.88
N SER A 227 6.43 2.23 -10.72
CA SER A 227 5.18 2.93 -10.51
C SER A 227 4.08 2.16 -11.23
N ILE A 228 2.91 2.08 -10.61
CA ILE A 228 1.73 1.40 -11.16
C ILE A 228 1.39 1.90 -12.59
N SER A 229 1.63 3.18 -12.89
CA SER A 229 1.36 3.79 -14.22
C SER A 229 2.27 3.29 -15.35
N ILE A 230 3.32 2.53 -15.04
CA ILE A 230 4.21 1.91 -16.04
C ILE A 230 3.63 0.57 -16.54
N VAL A 231 2.88 -0.12 -15.68
CA VAL A 231 2.30 -1.45 -15.91
C VAL A 231 0.78 -1.44 -16.08
N ALA A 232 0.09 -0.41 -15.58
CA ALA A 232 -1.34 -0.23 -15.77
C ALA A 232 -1.71 0.05 -17.24
N ASP A 233 -2.89 -0.44 -17.62
CA ASP A 233 -3.40 -0.33 -18.98
C ASP A 233 -3.80 1.12 -19.33
N LYS A 234 -3.41 1.58 -20.52
CA LYS A 234 -3.49 3.00 -20.92
C LYS A 234 -4.86 3.36 -21.53
N GLY A 235 -5.93 2.95 -20.85
CA GLY A 235 -7.34 3.11 -21.27
C GLY A 235 -7.95 1.80 -21.79
N LEU A 236 -9.18 1.86 -22.31
CA LEU A 236 -10.01 0.67 -22.65
C LEU A 236 -9.61 -0.08 -23.94
N LYS A 237 -8.59 0.38 -24.68
CA LYS A 237 -8.17 -0.26 -25.93
C LYS A 237 -7.22 -1.42 -25.63
N LYS A 238 -7.66 -2.67 -25.85
CA LYS A 238 -6.85 -3.89 -25.67
C LYS A 238 -5.42 -3.80 -26.24
N SER A 239 -5.23 -3.13 -27.38
CA SER A 239 -3.91 -2.94 -28.01
C SER A 239 -2.92 -2.05 -27.23
N LEU A 240 -3.41 -1.32 -26.22
CA LEU A 240 -2.66 -0.48 -25.29
C LEU A 240 -2.46 -1.12 -23.90
N TYR A 241 -2.94 -2.35 -23.71
CA TYR A 241 -2.78 -3.09 -22.45
C TYR A 241 -1.34 -3.61 -22.31
N THR A 242 -0.87 -3.79 -21.07
CA THR A 242 0.45 -4.35 -20.81
C THR A 242 0.53 -5.83 -21.19
N SER A 243 -0.53 -6.61 -20.97
CA SER A 243 -0.66 -7.99 -21.50
C SER A 243 -0.46 -8.04 -23.03
N ALA A 244 -1.10 -7.13 -23.76
CA ALA A 244 -0.98 -7.03 -25.22
C ALA A 244 0.40 -6.52 -25.71
N ARG A 245 1.22 -5.92 -24.83
CA ARG A 245 2.63 -5.64 -25.09
C ARG A 245 3.48 -6.89 -24.92
N LEU A 246 3.27 -7.63 -23.83
CA LEU A 246 3.98 -8.89 -23.57
C LEU A 246 3.70 -9.93 -24.67
N LYS A 247 2.45 -10.03 -25.12
CA LYS A 247 2.05 -10.89 -26.26
C LYS A 247 2.71 -10.54 -27.59
N LYS A 248 3.24 -9.31 -27.75
CA LYS A 248 4.01 -8.88 -28.94
C LYS A 248 5.52 -9.16 -28.82
N GLY A 249 5.97 -9.87 -27.78
CA GLY A 249 7.38 -10.20 -27.57
C GLY A 249 8.16 -9.20 -26.72
N GLU A 250 7.49 -8.23 -26.08
CA GLU A 250 8.11 -7.53 -24.94
C GLU A 250 8.13 -8.45 -23.71
N VAL A 251 9.12 -8.28 -22.86
CA VAL A 251 9.29 -8.96 -21.57
C VAL A 251 9.51 -7.89 -20.52
N ILE A 252 8.80 -7.99 -19.39
CA ILE A 252 8.95 -7.03 -18.30
C ILE A 252 9.84 -7.63 -17.20
N TYR A 253 10.93 -6.91 -16.90
CA TYR A 253 11.84 -7.22 -15.82
C TYR A 253 11.62 -6.25 -14.66
N LEU A 254 11.56 -6.79 -13.46
CA LEU A 254 11.09 -6.11 -12.27
C LEU A 254 12.06 -6.41 -11.13
N GLU A 255 12.46 -5.40 -10.36
CA GLU A 255 13.40 -5.60 -9.26
C GLU A 255 12.85 -5.15 -7.92
N THR A 256 13.08 -5.95 -6.89
CA THR A 256 13.09 -5.49 -5.50
C THR A 256 14.46 -4.87 -5.19
N HIS A 257 14.75 -4.52 -3.93
CA HIS A 257 16.10 -4.09 -3.54
C HIS A 257 17.17 -5.20 -3.64
N PHE A 258 16.79 -6.46 -3.86
CA PHE A 258 17.70 -7.62 -3.78
C PHE A 258 17.57 -8.66 -4.89
N ASN A 259 16.41 -8.74 -5.56
CA ASN A 259 16.13 -9.78 -6.56
C ASN A 259 15.55 -9.17 -7.84
N ARG A 260 15.89 -9.77 -8.99
CA ARG A 260 15.27 -9.49 -10.29
C ARG A 260 14.31 -10.61 -10.67
N TYR A 261 13.17 -10.22 -11.23
CA TYR A 261 12.10 -11.08 -11.71
C TYR A 261 11.81 -10.79 -13.17
N GLU A 262 11.19 -11.76 -13.82
CA GLU A 262 10.76 -11.74 -15.22
C GLU A 262 9.28 -12.15 -15.27
N LEU A 263 8.48 -11.37 -16.00
CA LEU A 263 7.16 -11.80 -16.47
C LEU A 263 7.17 -11.80 -18.00
N CYS A 264 6.96 -12.97 -18.60
CA CYS A 264 6.90 -13.15 -20.04
C CYS A 264 5.61 -13.85 -20.48
N PHE A 265 5.20 -13.61 -21.72
CA PHE A 265 4.14 -14.37 -22.37
C PHE A 265 4.66 -15.77 -22.75
N SER A 266 3.87 -16.80 -22.46
CA SER A 266 4.22 -18.22 -22.69
C SER A 266 3.40 -18.87 -23.81
N GLY A 267 2.53 -18.10 -24.47
CA GLY A 267 1.67 -18.57 -25.56
C GLY A 267 0.19 -18.56 -25.21
N GLU A 268 -0.59 -19.14 -26.11
CA GLU A 268 -2.03 -19.34 -25.96
C GLU A 268 -2.32 -20.80 -25.59
N LYS A 269 -3.26 -21.04 -24.67
CA LYS A 269 -3.70 -22.40 -24.31
C LYS A 269 -5.22 -22.53 -24.38
N PRO A 270 -5.78 -23.67 -24.83
CA PRO A 270 -7.22 -23.90 -24.80
C PRO A 270 -7.77 -23.85 -23.37
N ARG A 271 -8.92 -23.20 -23.16
CA ARG A 271 -9.69 -23.37 -21.92
C ARG A 271 -10.22 -24.80 -21.81
N SER A 272 -9.85 -25.48 -20.73
CA SER A 272 -10.40 -26.79 -20.36
C SER A 272 -11.80 -26.62 -19.77
N ILE A 273 -12.82 -27.11 -20.47
CA ILE A 273 -14.19 -27.18 -19.94
C ILE A 273 -14.21 -28.28 -18.85
N GLY A 274 -14.15 -27.89 -17.56
CA GLY A 274 -14.16 -28.85 -16.46
C GLY A 274 -14.11 -28.26 -15.05
N SER A 275 -15.18 -28.48 -14.29
CA SER A 275 -15.32 -28.27 -12.83
C SER A 275 -15.19 -26.85 -12.26
N ASN A 276 -16.27 -26.07 -12.41
CA ASN A 276 -16.77 -25.25 -11.30
C ASN A 276 -18.06 -25.88 -10.77
N SER A 277 -17.93 -26.66 -9.70
CA SER A 277 -19.07 -27.09 -8.88
C SER A 277 -19.45 -25.96 -7.93
N ASN A 278 -20.66 -25.42 -8.06
CA ASN A 278 -21.52 -25.00 -6.95
C ASN A 278 -22.95 -24.73 -7.46
N ALA A 279 -23.93 -25.32 -6.78
CA ALA A 279 -25.35 -24.95 -6.89
C ALA A 279 -25.58 -23.55 -6.26
N SER A 280 -26.68 -22.81 -6.47
CA SER A 280 -28.00 -23.13 -7.05
C SER A 280 -28.63 -21.86 -7.72
N ASP A 281 -29.86 -21.77 -8.26
CA ASP A 281 -31.06 -22.62 -8.20
C ASP A 281 -32.07 -22.37 -9.36
N LEU A 282 -33.22 -23.07 -9.29
CA LEU A 282 -34.61 -22.79 -9.77
C LEU A 282 -34.91 -21.41 -10.43
N GLU A 283 -35.77 -21.25 -11.46
CA GLU A 283 -36.75 -22.12 -12.17
C GLU A 283 -37.05 -21.55 -13.59
N PRO A 284 -37.75 -22.26 -14.51
CA PRO A 284 -37.90 -21.87 -15.90
C PRO A 284 -39.32 -21.38 -16.30
N GLU A 285 -39.45 -20.19 -16.88
CA GLU A 285 -40.67 -19.78 -17.58
C GLU A 285 -40.49 -19.66 -19.11
N LYS A 286 -41.25 -20.49 -19.84
CA LYS A 286 -41.47 -20.39 -21.29
C LYS A 286 -42.44 -19.25 -21.57
N HIS A 287 -42.22 -18.48 -22.64
CA HIS A 287 -43.33 -18.05 -23.51
C HIS A 287 -42.86 -17.95 -24.97
N GLN A 288 -43.69 -18.45 -25.89
CA GLN A 288 -43.45 -18.50 -27.34
C GLN A 288 -44.14 -17.32 -28.04
N ASN A 289 -43.58 -16.77 -29.12
CA ASN A 289 -44.22 -16.83 -30.45
C ASN A 289 -43.39 -16.27 -31.63
N ASN A 290 -43.74 -16.78 -32.82
CA ASN A 290 -43.15 -16.55 -34.15
C ASN A 290 -43.25 -15.08 -34.66
N SER A 291 -42.40 -14.56 -35.57
CA SER A 291 -42.50 -14.89 -37.01
C SER A 291 -41.32 -14.45 -37.94
N HIS A 292 -40.85 -15.42 -38.75
CA HIS A 292 -40.46 -15.37 -40.17
C HIS A 292 -39.33 -14.46 -40.77
N HIS A 293 -38.37 -15.19 -41.37
CA HIS A 293 -37.62 -14.94 -42.63
C HIS A 293 -36.63 -13.77 -42.81
N HIS A 294 -35.35 -14.12 -42.85
CA HIS A 294 -34.61 -14.21 -44.14
C HIS A 294 -33.49 -15.27 -44.06
N LEU A 295 -33.20 -15.95 -45.17
CA LEU A 295 -32.16 -16.98 -45.31
C LEU A 295 -31.09 -16.50 -46.31
N GLN A 296 -29.81 -16.47 -45.92
CA GLN A 296 -28.74 -16.89 -46.85
C GLN A 296 -27.41 -17.18 -46.11
N ASN A 297 -26.91 -18.41 -46.31
CA ASN A 297 -25.51 -18.88 -46.32
C ASN A 297 -24.51 -18.48 -45.22
N GLY A 298 -23.87 -19.50 -44.64
CA GLY A 298 -22.44 -19.38 -44.30
C GLY A 298 -21.96 -19.99 -42.99
N ASP A 299 -22.73 -20.84 -42.30
CA ASP A 299 -22.27 -21.48 -41.07
C ASP A 299 -21.15 -22.49 -41.32
N ARG A 300 -19.91 -21.98 -41.34
CA ARG A 300 -18.73 -22.75 -40.96
C ARG A 300 -18.57 -22.57 -39.46
N GLY A 301 -19.03 -23.56 -38.70
CA GLY A 301 -18.84 -23.62 -37.25
C GLY A 301 -17.36 -23.55 -36.91
N ASN A 302 -16.88 -22.33 -36.64
CA ASN A 302 -15.61 -22.12 -35.96
C ASN A 302 -15.90 -22.32 -34.48
N THR A 303 -15.73 -23.54 -34.00
CA THR A 303 -15.71 -23.83 -32.57
C THR A 303 -14.44 -23.17 -32.01
N GLU A 304 -14.52 -21.86 -31.76
CA GLU A 304 -13.50 -21.10 -31.05
C GLU A 304 -13.44 -21.65 -29.64
N HIS A 305 -12.61 -22.69 -29.45
CA HIS A 305 -12.06 -23.02 -28.16
C HIS A 305 -11.43 -21.72 -27.64
N GLU A 306 -12.06 -21.09 -26.64
CA GLU A 306 -11.55 -19.86 -26.06
C GLU A 306 -10.10 -20.07 -25.64
N LEU A 307 -9.19 -19.47 -26.40
CA LEU A 307 -7.77 -19.49 -26.11
C LEU A 307 -7.51 -18.45 -25.02
N ARG A 308 -6.92 -18.88 -23.91
CA ARG A 308 -6.42 -17.98 -22.87
C ARG A 308 -4.95 -17.67 -23.11
N ASP A 309 -4.60 -16.40 -22.91
CA ASP A 309 -3.22 -15.95 -22.85
C ASP A 309 -2.60 -16.41 -21.54
N VAL A 310 -1.46 -17.12 -21.60
CA VAL A 310 -0.74 -17.57 -20.41
C VAL A 310 0.62 -16.89 -20.24
N PHE A 311 0.95 -16.58 -18.99
CA PHE A 311 2.18 -15.89 -18.60
C PHE A 311 2.99 -16.72 -17.58
N ARG A 312 4.29 -16.45 -17.53
CA ARG A 312 5.25 -17.11 -16.64
C ARG A 312 5.95 -16.07 -15.77
N TRP A 313 5.87 -16.25 -14.45
CA TRP A 313 6.57 -15.45 -13.44
C TRP A 313 7.82 -16.19 -12.96
N SER A 314 8.99 -15.61 -13.20
CA SER A 314 10.28 -16.24 -12.86
C SER A 314 11.18 -15.30 -12.07
N ARG A 315 12.10 -15.86 -11.29
CA ARG A 315 13.19 -15.13 -10.63
C ARG A 315 14.49 -15.35 -11.40
N CYS A 316 15.22 -14.30 -11.73
CA CYS A 316 16.56 -14.43 -12.30
C CYS A 316 17.49 -15.05 -11.25
N LYS A 317 18.20 -16.14 -11.58
CA LYS A 317 19.19 -16.77 -10.67
C LYS A 317 20.35 -15.83 -10.35
N LYS A 318 20.67 -14.92 -11.28
CA LYS A 318 21.66 -13.86 -11.15
C LYS A 318 21.15 -12.59 -11.82
N ALA A 319 21.33 -11.42 -11.19
CA ALA A 319 21.14 -10.14 -11.87
C ALA A 319 22.28 -9.92 -12.87
N MET A 320 21.94 -9.60 -14.13
CA MET A 320 22.89 -9.44 -15.23
C MET A 320 22.68 -8.09 -15.93
N PRO A 321 23.73 -7.42 -16.42
CA PRO A 321 23.59 -6.23 -17.26
C PRO A 321 22.70 -6.50 -18.48
N GLU A 322 21.98 -5.50 -18.98
CA GLU A 322 21.09 -5.61 -20.13
C GLU A 322 21.81 -6.21 -21.36
N VAL A 323 23.05 -5.79 -21.60
CA VAL A 323 23.88 -6.29 -22.70
C VAL A 323 24.10 -7.82 -22.61
N ALA A 324 24.30 -8.34 -21.40
CA ALA A 324 24.47 -9.77 -21.16
C ALA A 324 23.13 -10.53 -21.25
N MET A 325 22.02 -9.92 -20.85
CA MET A 325 20.70 -10.52 -21.04
C MET A 325 20.36 -10.62 -22.53
N ARG A 326 20.63 -9.57 -23.32
CA ARG A 326 20.42 -9.56 -24.77
C ARG A 326 21.29 -10.56 -25.53
N SER A 327 22.53 -10.79 -25.09
CA SER A 327 23.41 -11.77 -25.74
C SER A 327 23.04 -13.22 -25.42
N ILE A 328 22.37 -13.47 -24.28
CA ILE A 328 21.85 -14.78 -23.89
C ILE A 328 20.47 -15.05 -24.53
N GLY A 329 19.59 -14.04 -24.55
CA GLY A 329 18.23 -14.12 -25.08
C GLY A 329 17.19 -13.46 -24.17
N ILE A 330 16.14 -12.92 -24.78
CA ILE A 330 14.96 -12.32 -24.11
C ILE A 330 13.70 -13.00 -24.65
N PRO A 331 12.84 -13.63 -23.82
CA PRO A 331 13.00 -13.88 -22.38
C PRO A 331 14.26 -14.69 -22.04
N LEU A 332 14.71 -14.63 -20.79
CA LEU A 332 15.86 -15.42 -20.36
C LEU A 332 15.54 -16.93 -20.43
N PRO A 333 16.53 -17.76 -20.84
CA PRO A 333 16.36 -19.19 -20.96
C PRO A 333 16.35 -19.87 -19.57
N ALA A 334 15.82 -21.09 -19.49
CA ALA A 334 15.53 -21.80 -18.24
C ALA A 334 16.77 -22.02 -17.34
N GLU A 335 17.97 -22.02 -17.92
CA GLU A 335 19.23 -22.11 -17.21
C GLU A 335 19.48 -20.87 -16.34
N GLN A 336 18.97 -19.70 -16.73
CA GLN A 336 19.18 -18.42 -16.05
C GLN A 336 18.05 -18.02 -15.09
N VAL A 337 16.90 -18.69 -15.14
CA VAL A 337 15.72 -18.36 -14.33
C VAL A 337 15.21 -19.53 -13.50
N GLU A 338 14.64 -19.23 -12.35
CA GLU A 338 13.83 -20.12 -11.53
C GLU A 338 12.36 -19.76 -11.78
N VAL A 339 11.60 -20.68 -12.38
CA VAL A 339 10.17 -20.46 -12.61
C VAL A 339 9.45 -20.57 -11.27
N LEU A 340 8.82 -19.47 -10.84
CA LEU A 340 8.09 -19.40 -9.57
C LEU A 340 6.61 -19.69 -9.76
N GLN A 341 6.03 -19.23 -10.87
CA GLN A 341 4.72 -19.65 -11.36
C GLN A 341 4.67 -19.67 -12.89
N ASP A 342 3.87 -20.56 -13.44
CA ASP A 342 3.61 -20.73 -14.87
C ASP A 342 2.10 -20.92 -15.09
N ASN A 343 1.62 -20.72 -16.32
CA ASN A 343 0.21 -20.81 -16.70
C ASN A 343 -0.71 -19.77 -16.03
N LEU A 344 -0.16 -18.62 -15.65
CA LEU A 344 -0.92 -17.49 -15.10
C LEU A 344 -1.79 -16.86 -16.19
N GLU A 345 -3.07 -16.59 -15.92
CA GLU A 345 -3.86 -15.62 -16.70
C GLU A 345 -3.43 -14.19 -16.29
N TRP A 346 -3.80 -13.15 -17.06
CA TRP A 346 -3.35 -11.78 -16.75
C TRP A 346 -3.92 -11.27 -15.41
N GLU A 347 -5.10 -11.77 -15.08
CA GLU A 347 -5.87 -11.52 -13.86
C GLU A 347 -5.23 -12.12 -12.60
N ASP A 348 -4.37 -13.15 -12.74
CA ASP A 348 -3.59 -13.72 -11.64
C ASP A 348 -2.39 -12.85 -11.23
N VAL A 349 -2.05 -11.85 -12.06
CA VAL A 349 -0.96 -10.89 -11.83
C VAL A 349 -1.55 -9.57 -11.32
N GLN A 350 -1.49 -9.40 -10.01
CA GLN A 350 -2.21 -8.36 -9.28
C GLN A 350 -1.28 -7.19 -8.94
N TRP A 351 -1.39 -6.09 -9.68
CA TRP A 351 -0.47 -4.95 -9.53
C TRP A 351 -0.90 -4.00 -8.42
N SER A 352 0.06 -3.44 -7.69
CA SER A 352 -0.17 -2.45 -6.62
C SER A 352 0.78 -1.26 -6.75
N GLN A 353 0.54 -0.20 -5.97
CA GLN A 353 1.46 0.94 -5.91
C GLN A 353 2.81 0.60 -5.25
N THR A 354 2.95 -0.56 -4.58
CA THR A 354 4.21 -1.09 -4.05
C THR A 354 4.89 -2.14 -4.91
N GLY A 355 4.15 -2.86 -5.75
CA GLY A 355 4.74 -3.95 -6.51
C GLY A 355 3.70 -4.83 -7.17
N VAL A 356 3.90 -6.14 -7.08
CA VAL A 356 3.03 -7.13 -7.71
C VAL A 356 2.77 -8.29 -6.76
N TRP A 357 1.53 -8.77 -6.76
CA TRP A 357 1.09 -9.97 -6.10
C TRP A 357 0.93 -11.06 -7.16
N VAL A 358 1.55 -12.22 -6.93
CA VAL A 358 1.43 -13.40 -7.80
C VAL A 358 1.23 -14.61 -6.91
N SER A 359 0.13 -15.33 -7.11
CA SER A 359 -0.23 -16.52 -6.30
C SER A 359 -0.20 -16.24 -4.78
N GLY A 360 -0.85 -15.15 -4.37
CA GLY A 360 -0.98 -14.77 -2.95
C GLY A 360 0.30 -14.23 -2.27
N LYS A 361 1.40 -14.04 -3.01
CA LYS A 361 2.67 -13.51 -2.49
C LYS A 361 3.00 -12.14 -3.07
N GLU A 362 3.25 -11.15 -2.20
CA GLU A 362 3.73 -9.82 -2.62
C GLU A 362 5.23 -9.84 -2.97
N TYR A 363 5.57 -9.10 -4.02
CA TYR A 363 6.93 -8.76 -4.43
C TYR A 363 7.06 -7.23 -4.42
N PRO A 364 7.69 -6.61 -3.40
CA PRO A 364 7.78 -5.15 -3.28
C PRO A 364 8.80 -4.58 -4.27
N LEU A 365 8.30 -3.97 -5.34
CA LEU A 365 9.08 -3.52 -6.48
C LEU A 365 9.64 -2.12 -6.26
N ALA A 366 10.94 -1.99 -6.52
CA ALA A 366 11.66 -0.73 -6.57
C ALA A 366 11.82 -0.22 -8.01
N ARG A 367 12.02 -1.12 -8.98
CA ARG A 367 12.37 -0.76 -10.38
C ARG A 367 11.69 -1.67 -11.40
N VAL A 368 11.58 -1.16 -12.63
CA VAL A 368 10.94 -1.84 -13.77
C VAL A 368 11.61 -1.45 -15.08
N HIS A 369 11.69 -2.42 -15.99
CA HIS A 369 12.19 -2.21 -17.35
C HIS A 369 11.51 -3.18 -18.33
N PHE A 370 11.29 -2.75 -19.57
CA PHE A 370 10.77 -3.60 -20.65
C PHE A 370 11.88 -3.84 -21.65
N LEU A 371 12.10 -5.09 -22.02
CA LEU A 371 13.05 -5.52 -23.06
C LEU A 371 12.30 -6.33 -24.11
N SER A 372 12.62 -6.15 -25.38
CA SER A 372 12.22 -7.06 -26.46
C SER A 372 13.36 -8.01 -26.79
N ALA A 373 13.05 -9.09 -27.51
CA ALA A 373 14.02 -9.74 -28.38
C ALA A 373 14.66 -8.69 -29.34
N ASN A 374 15.88 -8.98 -29.80
CA ASN A 374 16.60 -8.14 -30.78
C ASN A 374 16.08 -8.38 -32.20
#